data_AF-A0A5K3FIL6-F1
#
_entry.id   AF-A0A5K3FIL6-F1
#
_cell.length_a   1.000
_cell.length_b   1.000
_cell.length_c   1.000
_cell.angle_alpha   90.00
_cell.angle_beta   90.00
_cell.angle_gamma   90.00
#
_symmetry.space_group_name_H-M   'P 1'
#
loop_
_entity.id
_entity.type
_entity.pdbx_description
1 polymer ?
#
loop_
_entity_poly.entity_id
_entity_poly.type
_entity_poly.pdbx_seq_one_letter_code
_entity_poly.pdbx_strand_id
1 'polypeptide(L)'
;GSWHPRASICVSCYDEVRRETNALRASLKSFRDGLPYDQETQFLYEQETFGKPGIFTHRVERKRPSWFPLNLLGLSSSESPSK
;
A
#
# COMPACT_ATOMS: atom_id res chain seq x y z
N GLY A 1 8.93 -21.03 0.03
CA GLY A 1 9.94 -20.03 -0.39
C GLY A 1 10.71 -20.58 -1.58
N SER A 2 11.02 -19.74 -2.56
CA SER A 2 11.89 -20.09 -3.69
C SER A 2 13.36 -19.81 -3.35
N TRP A 3 14.30 -20.56 -3.94
CA TRP A 3 15.73 -20.28 -3.79
C TRP A 3 16.08 -18.88 -4.33
N HIS A 4 16.93 -18.15 -3.61
CA HIS A 4 17.56 -16.91 -4.07
C HIS A 4 18.94 -16.72 -3.41
N PRO A 5 19.89 -16.01 -4.06
CA PRO A 5 21.17 -15.67 -3.44
C PRO A 5 21.01 -14.83 -2.16
N ARG A 6 21.89 -15.04 -1.17
CA ARG A 6 21.83 -14.38 0.16
C ARG A 6 21.90 -12.85 0.10
N ALA A 7 22.57 -12.29 -0.90
CA ALA A 7 22.75 -10.84 -1.06
C ALA A 7 21.82 -10.24 -2.14
N SER A 8 20.75 -10.95 -2.51
CA SER A 8 19.78 -10.49 -3.50
C SER A 8 18.35 -10.66 -2.99
N ILE A 9 17.49 -9.78 -3.45
CA ILE A 9 16.05 -9.90 -3.22
C ILE A 9 15.53 -11.13 -3.97
N CYS A 10 14.65 -11.89 -3.34
CA CYS A 10 13.88 -12.96 -3.98
C CYS A 10 13.16 -12.41 -5.23
N VAL A 11 13.47 -12.96 -6.41
CA VAL A 11 12.89 -12.50 -7.69
C VAL A 11 11.37 -12.64 -7.71
N SER A 12 10.84 -13.80 -7.31
CA SER A 12 9.39 -14.05 -7.26
C SER A 12 8.67 -13.07 -6.33
N CYS A 13 9.28 -12.78 -5.18
CA CYS A 13 8.72 -11.89 -4.17
C CYS A 13 8.77 -10.43 -4.66
N TYR A 14 9.88 -10.03 -5.30
CA TYR A 14 10.02 -8.72 -5.92
C TYR A 14 9.02 -8.52 -7.05
N ASP A 15 8.76 -9.55 -7.85
CA ASP A 15 7.76 -9.51 -8.92
C ASP A 15 6.35 -9.31 -8.38
N GLU A 16 5.98 -9.91 -7.25
CA GLU A 16 4.71 -9.64 -6.58
C GLU A 16 4.58 -8.17 -6.16
N VAL A 17 5.63 -7.64 -5.49
CA VAL A 17 5.68 -6.21 -5.10
C VAL A 17 5.59 -5.30 -6.32
N ARG A 18 6.32 -5.63 -7.39
CA ARG A 18 6.32 -4.87 -8.64
C ARG A 18 4.94 -4.86 -9.30
N ARG A 19 4.27 -6.01 -9.39
CA ARG A 19 2.91 -6.11 -9.94
C ARG A 19 1.93 -5.27 -9.13
N GLU A 20 1.99 -5.36 -7.80
CA GLU A 20 1.12 -4.60 -6.92
C GLU A 20 1.34 -3.09 -7.07
N THR A 21 2.60 -2.66 -7.05
CA THR A 21 2.98 -1.24 -7.24
C THR A 21 2.52 -0.70 -8.59
N ASN A 22 2.65 -1.50 -9.66
CA ASN A 22 2.21 -1.08 -10.98
C ASN A 22 0.68 -0.99 -11.07
N ALA A 23 -0.04 -1.89 -10.41
CA ALA A 23 -1.50 -1.80 -10.33
C ALA A 23 -1.96 -0.55 -9.55
N LEU A 24 -1.29 -0.19 -8.46
CA LEU A 24 -1.55 1.07 -7.74
C LEU A 24 -1.28 2.29 -8.62
N ARG A 25 -0.17 2.30 -9.37
CA ARG A 25 0.11 3.39 -10.34
C ARG A 25 -0.92 3.46 -11.46
N ALA A 26 -1.41 2.32 -11.94
CA ALA A 26 -2.41 2.26 -12.99
C ALA A 26 -3.75 2.82 -12.51
N SER A 27 -4.16 2.53 -11.27
CA SER A 27 -5.41 3.07 -10.72
C SER A 27 -5.37 4.59 -10.54
N LEU A 28 -4.18 5.17 -10.35
CA LEU A 28 -3.98 6.62 -10.28
C LEU A 28 -4.07 7.31 -11.64
N LYS A 29 -3.73 6.64 -12.75
CA LYS A 29 -3.86 7.22 -14.09
C LYS A 29 -5.32 7.45 -14.50
N SER A 30 -6.25 6.69 -13.91
CA SER A 30 -7.68 6.90 -14.07
C SER A 30 -8.17 8.14 -13.30
N PHE A 31 -7.39 8.62 -12.34
CA PHE A 31 -7.66 9.84 -11.58
C PHE A 31 -7.05 11.03 -12.31
N ARG A 32 -7.88 12.01 -12.73
CA ARG A 32 -7.48 13.13 -13.59
C ARG A 32 -6.25 13.90 -13.11
N ASP A 33 -6.03 13.94 -11.79
CA ASP A 33 -5.01 14.77 -11.16
C ASP A 33 -3.85 13.97 -10.54
N GLY A 34 -3.83 12.64 -10.66
CA GLY A 34 -2.78 11.80 -10.11
C GLY A 34 -2.65 11.88 -8.58
N LEU A 35 -1.42 11.77 -8.06
CA LEU A 35 -1.12 11.95 -6.63
C LEU A 35 -0.71 13.38 -6.32
N PRO A 36 -1.09 13.93 -5.15
CA PRO A 36 -0.56 15.20 -4.68
C PRO A 36 0.95 15.11 -4.46
N TYR A 37 1.66 16.20 -4.75
CA TYR A 37 3.12 16.28 -4.59
C TYR A 37 3.54 16.90 -3.24
N ASP A 38 2.61 17.56 -2.55
CA ASP A 38 2.79 18.31 -1.32
C ASP A 38 2.13 17.66 -0.09
N GLN A 39 1.43 16.55 -0.29
CA GLN A 39 0.75 15.80 0.78
C GLN A 39 1.12 14.33 0.74
N GLU A 40 1.22 13.72 1.93
CA GLU A 40 1.31 12.28 2.03
C GLU A 40 0.07 11.60 1.42
N THR A 41 0.30 10.43 0.84
CA THR A 41 -0.74 9.58 0.26
C THR A 41 -0.81 8.27 1.02
N GLN A 42 -2.02 7.80 1.24
CA GLN A 42 -2.29 6.44 1.69
C GLN A 42 -3.21 5.70 0.72
N PHE A 43 -3.01 4.39 0.62
CA PHE A 43 -3.85 3.48 -0.15
C PHE A 43 -4.76 2.71 0.81
N LEU A 44 -6.06 2.86 0.63
CA LEU A 44 -7.10 2.20 1.42
C LEU A 44 -7.76 1.11 0.59
N TYR A 45 -7.58 -0.14 0.98
CA TYR A 45 -8.12 -1.31 0.28
C TYR A 45 -9.57 -1.60 0.67
N GLU A 46 -10.21 -2.53 -0.02
CA GLU A 46 -11.54 -3.01 0.36
C GLU A 46 -11.56 -3.52 1.81
N GLN A 47 -12.66 -3.25 2.50
CA GLN A 47 -12.90 -3.61 3.90
C GLN A 47 -12.06 -2.82 4.92
N GLU A 48 -11.22 -1.89 4.47
CA GLU A 48 -10.53 -0.93 5.33
C GLU A 48 -11.38 0.33 5.47
N THR A 49 -11.76 0.66 6.70
CA THR A 49 -12.75 1.70 6.98
C THR A 49 -12.14 3.04 7.34
N PHE A 50 -10.95 3.06 7.94
CA PHE A 50 -10.36 4.28 8.48
C PHE A 50 -8.99 4.56 7.88
N GLY A 51 -8.89 5.77 7.35
CA GLY A 51 -7.64 6.39 6.96
C GLY A 51 -7.00 7.20 8.08
N LYS A 52 -5.72 7.53 7.92
CA LYS A 52 -5.09 8.54 8.78
C LYS A 52 -5.66 9.92 8.46
N PRO A 53 -6.04 10.70 9.47
CA PRO A 53 -6.55 12.06 9.26
C PRO A 53 -5.47 12.94 8.63
N GLY A 54 -5.87 13.86 7.76
CA GLY A 54 -4.94 14.79 7.10
C GLY A 54 -4.06 14.17 5.99
N ILE A 55 -4.30 12.92 5.59
CA ILE A 55 -3.58 12.25 4.49
C ILE A 55 -4.50 12.05 3.29
N PHE A 56 -3.98 12.29 2.08
CA PHE A 56 -4.73 12.04 0.85
C PHE A 56 -4.99 10.54 0.71
N THR A 57 -6.27 10.18 0.56
CA THR A 57 -6.68 8.77 0.54
C THR A 57 -7.07 8.34 -0.86
N HIS A 58 -6.33 7.40 -1.43
CA HIS A 58 -6.69 6.72 -2.67
C HIS A 58 -7.34 5.36 -2.36
N ARG A 59 -8.58 5.17 -2.83
CA ARG A 59 -9.29 3.90 -2.64
C ARG A 59 -8.88 2.89 -3.69
N VAL A 60 -8.62 1.66 -3.26
CA VAL A 60 -8.24 0.53 -4.11
C VAL A 60 -9.33 -0.52 -4.02
N GLU A 61 -10.04 -0.75 -5.13
CA GLU A 61 -11.16 -1.70 -5.26
C GLU A 61 -10.66 -3.17 -5.35
N ARG A 62 -9.92 -3.60 -4.34
CA ARG A 62 -9.51 -5.00 -4.12
C ARG A 62 -9.08 -5.22 -2.67
N LYS A 63 -8.89 -6.48 -2.30
CA LYS A 63 -8.33 -6.87 -0.99
C LYS A 63 -6.84 -6.58 -0.88
N ARG A 64 -6.40 -6.18 0.32
CA ARG A 64 -4.98 -5.98 0.65
C ARG A 64 -4.21 -7.31 0.55
N PRO A 65 -3.07 -7.35 -0.16
CA PRO A 65 -2.19 -8.51 -0.12
C PRO A 65 -1.69 -8.78 1.31
N SER A 66 -1.68 -10.04 1.74
CA SER A 66 -1.28 -10.42 3.10
C SER A 66 0.17 -10.04 3.47
N TRP A 67 1.03 -9.91 2.46
CA TRP A 67 2.42 -9.47 2.62
C TRP A 67 2.58 -7.95 2.68
N PHE A 68 1.54 -7.16 2.36
CA PHE A 68 1.59 -5.71 2.34
C PHE A 68 0.85 -5.13 3.55
N PRO A 69 1.52 -4.92 4.71
CA PRO A 69 0.87 -4.48 5.93
C PRO A 69 0.27 -3.07 5.79
N LEU A 70 -0.71 -2.76 6.63
CA LEU A 70 -1.31 -1.42 6.72
C LEU A 70 -0.26 -0.35 7.03
N ASN A 71 0.73 -0.67 7.86
CA ASN A 71 1.88 0.19 8.17
C ASN A 71 3.19 -0.52 7.78
N LEU A 72 3.90 0.05 6.79
CA LEU A 72 5.17 -0.49 6.29
C LEU A 72 6.34 -0.41 7.29
N LEU A 73 6.28 0.52 8.24
CA LEU A 73 7.39 0.81 9.16
C LEU A 73 7.22 0.17 10.55
N GLY A 74 6.23 -0.71 10.74
CA GLY A 74 6.01 -1.36 12.04
C GLY A 74 5.66 -0.40 13.20
N LEU A 75 5.41 0.88 12.91
CA LEU A 75 4.87 1.82 13.89
C LEU A 75 3.48 1.31 14.26
N SER A 76 3.29 1.00 15.54
CA SER A 76 1.98 0.63 16.08
C SER A 76 1.00 1.73 15.69
N SER A 77 -0.17 1.33 15.20
CA SER A 77 -1.30 2.23 15.05
C SER A 77 -1.68 2.73 16.45
N SER A 78 -1.00 3.76 16.94
CA SER A 78 -1.35 4.43 18.20
C SER A 78 -2.55 5.31 17.95
N GLU A 79 -3.68 4.69 17.62
CA GLU A 79 -5.02 5.28 17.64
C GLU A 79 -6.03 4.15 17.41
N SER A 80 -6.14 3.28 18.41
CA SER A 80 -7.42 2.61 18.66
C SER A 80 -8.40 3.71 19.09
N PRO A 81 -9.55 3.90 18.44
CA PRO A 81 -10.57 4.79 18.97
C PRO A 81 -11.06 4.14 20.28
N SER A 82 -10.82 4.83 21.39
CA SER A 82 -11.46 4.52 22.66
C SER A 82 -12.98 4.48 22.43
N LYS A 83 -13.60 3.37 22.88
CA LYS A 83 -15.04 3.18 22.93
C LYS A 83 -15.75 4.29 23.70
#